data_AF-A0A2V6D966-F1
#
_entry.id   AF-A0A2V6D966-F1
#
_cell.length_a   1.000
_cell.length_b   1.000
_cell.length_c   1.000
_cell.angle_alpha   90.00
_cell.angle_beta   90.00
_cell.angle_gamma   90.00
#
_symmetry.space_group_name_H-M   'P 1'
#
loop_
_entity.id
_entity.type
_entity.pdbx_description
1 polymer ?
#
loop_
_entity_poly.entity_id
_entity_poly.type
_entity_poly.pdbx_seq_one_letter_code
_entity_poly.pdbx_strand_id
1 'polypeptide(L)'
;MGYAFRDQPFKTLDFSSASSADTGLLDLFTVNENDTATGIQAGVVNLNTTQDAPLAAILAHTVLAEGIDGAVSPAASPSPMPNTSATPAATSLVTATSTAPLQNKADLANWIANQAVLGATLPKTQREALARALGENGQTRTWNLMIDVIAQSGRYPPGANNLANFIVEGEQHYWVHVAIDRFTGEVIDRQVEVVNE
;
A
#
# COMPACT_ATOMS: atom_id res chain seq x y z
N MET A 1 12.63 -10.12 2.38
CA MET A 1 12.30 -11.38 1.67
C MET A 1 13.16 -11.72 0.45
N GLY A 2 13.48 -10.81 -0.49
CA GLY A 2 14.18 -11.16 -1.76
C GLY A 2 15.58 -11.82 -1.69
N TYR A 3 16.23 -11.87 -0.52
CA TYR A 3 17.51 -12.55 -0.31
C TYR A 3 17.39 -13.91 0.39
N ALA A 4 16.18 -14.32 0.78
CA ALA A 4 15.98 -15.61 1.41
C ALA A 4 16.30 -16.72 0.40
N PHE A 5 17.10 -17.71 0.82
CA PHE A 5 17.40 -18.87 0.00
C PHE A 5 16.19 -19.78 -0.09
N ARG A 6 15.98 -20.33 -1.28
CA ARG A 6 15.23 -21.57 -1.45
C ARG A 6 16.08 -22.72 -0.90
N ASP A 7 15.45 -23.87 -0.68
CA ASP A 7 16.10 -25.13 -0.29
C ASP A 7 17.07 -25.69 -1.37
N GLN A 8 17.60 -24.83 -2.24
CA GLN A 8 18.58 -25.13 -3.27
C GLN A 8 19.79 -24.19 -3.07
N PRO A 9 21.04 -24.71 -3.14
CA PRO A 9 22.23 -23.89 -3.00
C PRO A 9 22.23 -22.70 -3.94
N PHE A 10 22.52 -21.52 -3.40
CA PHE A 10 22.70 -20.26 -4.14
C PHE A 10 21.49 -19.80 -4.96
N LYS A 11 20.29 -20.31 -4.68
CA LYS A 11 19.05 -19.88 -5.33
C LYS A 11 18.15 -19.16 -4.35
N THR A 12 17.87 -17.88 -4.60
CA THR A 12 16.94 -17.10 -3.76
C THR A 12 15.49 -17.27 -4.21
N LEU A 13 14.54 -16.94 -3.32
CA LEU A 13 13.13 -16.76 -3.65
C LEU A 13 12.97 -15.85 -4.86
N ASP A 14 11.97 -16.11 -5.70
CA ASP A 14 11.71 -15.34 -6.92
C ASP A 14 10.41 -14.54 -6.80
N PHE A 15 10.55 -13.21 -6.78
CA PHE A 15 9.46 -12.23 -6.77
C PHE A 15 9.46 -11.34 -8.02
N SER A 16 10.26 -11.69 -9.02
CA SER A 16 10.42 -10.92 -10.27
C SER A 16 9.93 -11.67 -11.50
N SER A 17 9.42 -12.89 -11.34
CA SER A 17 8.71 -13.64 -12.38
C SER A 17 7.25 -13.88 -12.00
N ALA A 18 6.35 -13.72 -12.97
CA ALA A 18 4.91 -13.92 -12.77
C ALA A 18 4.53 -15.39 -12.51
N SER A 19 5.38 -16.33 -12.95
CA SER A 19 5.16 -17.78 -12.79
C SER A 19 5.78 -18.35 -11.51
N SER A 20 6.33 -17.52 -10.63
CA SER A 20 6.95 -18.00 -9.40
C SER A 20 5.91 -18.52 -8.41
N ALA A 21 6.17 -19.69 -7.83
CA ALA A 21 5.39 -20.21 -6.70
C ALA A 21 5.73 -19.54 -5.36
N ASP A 22 6.76 -18.71 -5.30
CA ASP A 22 7.20 -18.06 -4.05
C ASP A 22 6.33 -16.84 -3.70
N THR A 23 5.52 -16.34 -4.61
CA THR A 23 4.80 -15.07 -4.48
C THR A 23 3.89 -15.04 -3.25
N GLY A 24 3.26 -16.17 -2.93
CA GLY A 24 2.44 -16.35 -1.71
C GLY A 24 3.19 -16.09 -0.41
N LEU A 25 4.52 -16.20 -0.41
CA LEU A 25 5.34 -15.92 0.77
C LEU A 25 5.35 -14.43 1.14
N LEU A 26 5.09 -13.52 0.19
CA LEU A 26 4.91 -12.09 0.49
C LEU A 26 3.69 -11.82 1.35
N ASP A 27 2.71 -12.72 1.32
CA ASP A 27 1.48 -12.58 2.09
C ASP A 27 1.57 -13.20 3.49
N LEU A 28 2.37 -14.26 3.62
CA LEU A 28 2.51 -15.00 4.88
C LEU A 28 3.65 -14.49 5.76
N PHE A 29 4.73 -14.00 5.15
CA PHE A 29 5.95 -13.64 5.88
C PHE A 29 6.26 -12.16 5.78
N THR A 30 6.70 -11.62 6.92
CA THR A 30 7.25 -10.28 7.08
C THR A 30 8.64 -10.41 7.72
N VAL A 31 9.56 -9.51 7.39
CA VAL A 31 10.86 -9.41 8.07
C VAL A 31 10.77 -8.65 9.40
N ASN A 32 9.65 -7.98 9.67
CA ASN A 32 9.43 -7.25 10.91
C ASN A 32 8.49 -8.05 11.80
N GLU A 33 8.97 -8.45 12.97
CA GLU A 33 8.10 -8.98 14.01
C GLU A 33 7.31 -7.81 14.62
N ASN A 34 5.99 -7.79 14.43
CA ASN A 34 5.15 -6.84 15.13
C ASN A 34 4.95 -7.34 16.57
N ASP A 35 5.66 -6.72 17.53
CA ASP A 35 5.61 -7.01 18.98
C ASP A 35 4.28 -6.59 19.64
N THR A 36 3.31 -6.09 18.87
CA THR A 36 2.01 -5.72 19.40
C THR A 36 1.15 -6.98 19.55
N ALA A 37 0.59 -7.20 20.75
CA ALA A 37 -0.34 -8.30 21.03
C ALA A 37 -1.58 -8.31 20.10
N THR A 38 -1.84 -7.20 19.39
CA THR A 38 -2.91 -7.04 18.41
C THR A 38 -2.48 -7.33 16.96
N GLY A 39 -1.17 -7.42 16.68
CA GLY A 39 -0.63 -7.59 15.33
C GLY A 39 -0.82 -6.37 14.41
N ILE A 40 -1.22 -5.21 14.95
CA ILE A 40 -1.48 -4.00 14.18
C ILE A 40 -0.22 -3.14 14.10
N GLN A 41 0.15 -2.74 12.88
CA GLN A 41 1.27 -1.84 12.58
C GLN A 41 0.76 -0.54 11.98
N ALA A 42 1.14 0.59 12.59
CA ALA A 42 0.84 1.92 12.05
C ALA A 42 1.81 2.29 10.90
N GLY A 43 1.40 3.22 10.04
CA GLY A 43 2.26 3.77 8.97
C GLY A 43 2.40 2.88 7.74
N VAL A 44 1.58 1.84 7.60
CA VAL A 44 1.55 0.99 6.40
C VAL A 44 0.69 1.64 5.31
N VAL A 45 1.20 1.70 4.09
CA VAL A 45 0.53 2.34 2.95
C VAL A 45 -0.40 1.35 2.26
N ASN A 46 -1.60 1.79 1.90
CA ASN A 46 -2.50 1.01 1.07
C ASN A 46 -1.95 0.94 -0.37
N LEU A 47 -1.65 -0.26 -0.87
CA LEU A 47 -1.12 -0.49 -2.21
C LEU A 47 -2.16 -0.25 -3.31
N ASN A 48 -3.45 -0.23 -2.96
CA ASN A 48 -4.56 0.14 -3.83
C ASN A 48 -4.94 1.63 -3.71
N THR A 49 -4.04 2.47 -3.17
CA THR A 49 -4.24 3.91 -3.09
C THR A 49 -4.27 4.57 -4.48
N THR A 50 -4.99 5.69 -4.60
CA THR A 50 -4.91 6.57 -5.78
C THR A 50 -3.75 7.57 -5.70
N GLN A 51 -3.06 7.63 -4.54
CA GLN A 51 -1.99 8.58 -4.28
C GLN A 51 -0.63 7.95 -4.62
N ASP A 52 0.05 8.48 -5.62
CA ASP A 52 1.37 7.99 -6.05
C ASP A 52 2.51 8.48 -5.14
N ALA A 53 2.40 9.68 -4.57
CA ALA A 53 3.46 10.29 -3.78
C ALA A 53 3.96 9.44 -2.59
N PRO A 54 3.08 8.82 -1.75
CA PRO A 54 3.54 7.94 -0.68
C PRO A 54 4.28 6.70 -1.20
N LEU A 55 3.79 6.11 -2.30
CA LEU A 55 4.43 4.95 -2.93
C LEU A 55 5.81 5.34 -3.52
N ALA A 56 5.88 6.47 -4.21
CA ALA A 56 7.12 6.98 -4.79
C ALA A 56 8.16 7.28 -3.71
N ALA A 57 7.75 7.82 -2.56
CA ALA A 57 8.64 8.06 -1.43
C ALA A 57 9.23 6.76 -0.86
N ILE A 58 8.40 5.72 -0.65
CA ILE A 58 8.87 4.40 -0.21
C ILE A 58 9.87 3.82 -1.21
N LEU A 59 9.55 3.90 -2.51
CA LEU A 59 10.41 3.38 -3.57
C LEU A 59 11.74 4.14 -3.66
N ALA A 60 11.72 5.48 -3.61
CA ALA A 60 12.91 6.32 -3.69
C ALA A 60 13.89 6.07 -2.54
N HIS A 61 13.39 5.73 -1.36
CA HIS A 61 14.24 5.40 -0.19
C HIS A 61 14.63 3.91 -0.11
N THR A 62 14.26 3.11 -1.11
CA THR A 62 14.68 1.70 -1.18
C THR A 62 16.04 1.57 -1.84
N VAL A 63 16.91 0.73 -1.27
CA VAL A 63 18.18 0.35 -1.91
C VAL A 63 17.90 -0.46 -3.17
N LEU A 64 18.20 0.14 -4.33
CA LEU A 64 18.04 -0.49 -5.64
C LEU A 64 19.24 -1.37 -5.96
N ALA A 65 20.45 -0.79 -5.93
CA ALA A 65 21.68 -1.52 -6.17
C ALA A 65 22.46 -1.64 -4.86
N GLU A 66 22.69 -2.88 -4.46
CA GLU A 66 23.63 -3.23 -3.42
C GLU A 66 25.06 -3.01 -3.92
N GLY A 67 25.89 -2.40 -3.07
CA GLY A 67 27.29 -2.22 -3.39
C GLY A 67 28.01 -3.55 -3.55
N ILE A 68 29.10 -3.57 -4.31
CA ILE A 68 29.92 -4.78 -4.47
C ILE A 68 31.06 -4.72 -3.46
N ASP A 69 31.04 -5.61 -2.47
CA ASP A 69 32.16 -5.78 -1.55
C ASP A 69 33.36 -6.38 -2.32
N GLY A 70 34.51 -5.70 -2.27
CA GLY A 70 35.72 -6.09 -3.01
C GLY A 70 35.84 -5.55 -4.45
N ALA A 71 34.97 -4.62 -4.88
CA ALA A 71 35.13 -3.97 -6.18
C ALA A 71 36.40 -3.10 -6.24
N VAL A 72 37.15 -3.24 -7.34
CA VAL A 72 38.28 -2.35 -7.66
C VAL A 72 37.74 -0.94 -7.91
N SER A 73 38.34 0.04 -7.24
CA SER A 73 37.85 1.41 -7.07
C SER A 73 37.36 2.11 -8.36
N PRO A 74 36.26 2.88 -8.30
CA PRO A 74 35.42 3.10 -7.12
C PRO A 74 34.53 1.89 -6.86
N ALA A 75 34.57 1.37 -5.62
CA ALA A 75 33.63 0.35 -5.20
C ALA A 75 32.21 0.92 -5.34
N ALA A 76 31.32 0.19 -6.00
CA ALA A 76 29.94 0.59 -6.10
C ALA A 76 29.37 0.67 -4.68
N SER A 77 28.99 1.87 -4.23
CA SER A 77 28.28 2.04 -2.96
C SER A 77 26.81 1.64 -3.13
N PRO A 78 26.14 1.17 -2.06
CA PRO A 78 24.69 1.00 -2.08
C PRO A 78 24.03 2.29 -2.54
N SER A 79 23.12 2.19 -3.51
CA SER A 79 22.43 3.35 -4.07
C SER A 79 20.91 3.22 -3.94
N PRO A 80 20.23 4.29 -3.52
CA PRO A 80 18.78 4.32 -3.49
C PRO A 80 18.20 4.30 -4.90
N MET A 81 16.93 3.93 -5.03
CA MET A 81 16.21 4.06 -6.29
C MET A 81 16.11 5.55 -6.67
N PRO A 82 16.57 5.96 -7.86
CA PRO A 82 16.42 7.35 -8.29
C PRO A 82 14.95 7.73 -8.41
N ASN A 83 14.60 8.99 -8.14
CA ASN A 83 13.24 9.52 -8.32
C ASN A 83 12.72 9.34 -9.76
N THR A 84 13.62 9.37 -10.75
CA THR A 84 13.31 9.10 -12.16
C THR A 84 12.85 7.68 -12.45
N SER A 85 13.05 6.75 -11.50
CA SER A 85 12.51 5.39 -11.52
C SER A 85 11.39 5.21 -10.49
N ALA A 86 11.56 5.73 -9.28
CA ALA A 86 10.58 5.59 -8.20
C ALA A 86 9.21 6.20 -8.54
N THR A 87 9.17 7.42 -9.09
CA THR A 87 7.91 8.08 -9.44
C THR A 87 7.17 7.32 -10.56
N PRO A 88 7.78 6.99 -11.71
CA PRO A 88 7.08 6.20 -12.74
C PRO A 88 6.65 4.82 -12.26
N ALA A 89 7.43 4.16 -11.40
CA ALA A 89 7.05 2.87 -10.82
C ALA A 89 5.80 3.03 -9.94
N ALA A 90 5.76 4.02 -9.06
CA ALA A 90 4.57 4.31 -8.24
C ALA A 90 3.34 4.62 -9.11
N THR A 91 3.47 5.48 -10.13
CA THR A 91 2.37 5.82 -11.05
C THR A 91 1.85 4.58 -11.78
N SER A 92 2.73 3.69 -12.22
CA SER A 92 2.32 2.45 -12.89
C SER A 92 1.60 1.47 -11.97
N LEU A 93 1.95 1.43 -10.67
CA LEU A 93 1.22 0.64 -9.69
C LEU A 93 -0.20 1.19 -9.50
N VAL A 94 -0.35 2.50 -9.28
CA VAL A 94 -1.66 3.16 -9.16
C VAL A 94 -2.51 2.93 -10.41
N THR A 95 -1.90 3.01 -11.59
CA THR A 95 -2.59 2.73 -12.85
C THR A 95 -3.08 1.28 -12.91
N ALA A 96 -2.21 0.32 -12.58
CA ALA A 96 -2.57 -1.09 -12.56
C ALA A 96 -3.71 -1.38 -11.57
N THR A 97 -3.60 -0.89 -10.34
CA THR A 97 -4.58 -1.14 -9.28
C THR A 97 -5.91 -0.42 -9.47
N SER A 98 -5.93 0.69 -10.24
CA SER A 98 -7.18 1.35 -10.64
C SER A 98 -8.06 0.46 -11.53
N THR A 99 -7.46 -0.44 -12.32
CA THR A 99 -8.17 -1.38 -13.20
C THR A 99 -8.46 -2.71 -12.52
N ALA A 100 -7.50 -3.21 -11.74
CA ALA A 100 -7.59 -4.47 -11.02
C ALA A 100 -6.88 -4.33 -9.66
N PRO A 101 -7.63 -4.02 -8.58
CA PRO A 101 -7.04 -3.90 -7.25
C PRO A 101 -6.32 -5.18 -6.84
N LEU A 102 -5.14 -5.04 -6.25
CA LEU A 102 -4.42 -6.15 -5.64
C LEU A 102 -5.28 -6.75 -4.53
N GLN A 103 -5.48 -8.06 -4.55
CA GLN A 103 -6.23 -8.77 -3.52
C GLN A 103 -5.33 -9.08 -2.32
N ASN A 104 -4.07 -9.45 -2.59
CA ASN A 104 -3.07 -9.77 -1.59
C ASN A 104 -1.67 -9.30 -2.06
N LYS A 105 -0.67 -9.45 -1.18
CA LYS A 105 0.70 -9.03 -1.49
C LYS A 105 1.38 -9.91 -2.54
N ALA A 106 0.91 -11.13 -2.80
CA ALA A 106 1.46 -11.99 -3.84
C ALA A 106 1.23 -11.40 -5.25
N ASP A 107 0.15 -10.65 -5.44
CA ASP A 107 -0.15 -9.96 -6.70
C ASP A 107 0.93 -8.91 -7.08
N LEU A 108 1.73 -8.44 -6.11
CA LEU A 108 2.86 -7.55 -6.39
C LEU A 108 3.88 -8.19 -7.33
N ALA A 109 4.13 -9.50 -7.22
CA ALA A 109 5.10 -10.16 -8.08
C ALA A 109 4.68 -10.17 -9.55
N ASN A 110 3.37 -10.29 -9.82
CA ASN A 110 2.82 -10.17 -11.17
C ASN A 110 3.01 -8.76 -11.71
N TRP A 111 2.76 -7.75 -10.88
CA TRP A 111 3.05 -6.37 -11.24
C TRP A 111 4.55 -6.20 -11.54
N ILE A 112 5.45 -6.55 -10.61
CA ILE A 112 6.92 -6.44 -10.76
C ILE A 112 7.42 -7.12 -12.04
N ALA A 113 6.92 -8.32 -12.36
CA ALA A 113 7.32 -9.05 -13.55
C ALA A 113 7.00 -8.32 -14.87
N ASN A 114 5.98 -7.46 -14.86
CA ASN A 114 5.54 -6.67 -16.01
C ASN A 114 5.98 -5.20 -15.95
N GLN A 115 6.80 -4.82 -14.97
CA GLN A 115 7.24 -3.45 -14.80
C GLN A 115 8.26 -3.01 -15.85
N ALA A 116 7.95 -1.92 -16.55
CA ALA A 116 8.84 -1.34 -17.55
C ALA A 116 10.01 -0.54 -16.95
N VAL A 117 9.86 -0.05 -15.71
CA VAL A 117 10.86 0.82 -15.06
C VAL A 117 12.11 0.04 -14.65
N LEU A 118 11.91 -1.14 -14.06
CA LEU A 118 12.99 -2.06 -13.70
C LEU A 118 12.96 -3.25 -14.66
N GLY A 119 13.43 -3.01 -15.89
CA GLY A 119 13.38 -3.98 -16.96
C GLY A 119 14.15 -5.28 -16.67
N ALA A 120 13.85 -6.33 -17.44
CA ALA A 120 14.46 -7.65 -17.31
C ALA A 120 15.99 -7.70 -17.51
N THR A 121 16.60 -6.61 -17.98
CA THR A 121 18.05 -6.45 -18.14
C THR A 121 18.77 -6.15 -16.83
N LEU A 122 18.06 -5.65 -15.81
CA LEU A 122 18.63 -5.43 -14.49
C LEU A 122 18.80 -6.77 -13.75
N PRO A 123 19.83 -6.89 -12.89
CA PRO A 123 19.99 -8.04 -12.02
C PRO A 123 18.71 -8.30 -11.21
N LYS A 124 18.40 -9.58 -10.98
CA LYS A 124 17.25 -10.02 -10.19
C LYS A 124 17.14 -9.26 -8.86
N THR A 125 18.26 -9.09 -8.17
CA THR A 125 18.30 -8.42 -6.86
C THR A 125 17.84 -6.97 -6.93
N GLN A 126 18.11 -6.26 -8.03
CA GLN A 126 17.63 -4.89 -8.24
C GLN A 126 16.14 -4.85 -8.58
N ARG A 127 15.65 -5.76 -9.43
CA ARG A 127 14.22 -5.84 -9.77
C ARG A 127 13.35 -6.13 -8.54
N GLU A 128 13.83 -7.01 -7.66
CA GLU A 128 13.15 -7.37 -6.42
C GLU A 128 13.28 -6.30 -5.32
N ALA A 129 13.94 -5.16 -5.58
CA ALA A 129 13.88 -4.01 -4.69
C ALA A 129 12.44 -3.55 -4.48
N LEU A 130 11.60 -3.61 -5.51
CA LEU A 130 10.16 -3.30 -5.41
C LEU A 130 9.44 -4.21 -4.42
N ALA A 131 9.72 -5.52 -4.46
CA ALA A 131 9.14 -6.49 -3.53
C ALA A 131 9.61 -6.22 -2.09
N ARG A 132 10.88 -5.86 -1.90
CA ARG A 132 11.41 -5.50 -0.57
C ARG A 132 10.79 -4.21 -0.02
N ALA A 133 10.60 -3.21 -0.89
CA ALA A 133 10.02 -1.94 -0.53
C ALA A 133 8.54 -2.07 -0.11
N LEU A 134 7.74 -2.71 -0.96
CA LEU A 134 6.28 -2.72 -0.85
C LEU A 134 5.74 -3.93 -0.08
N GLY A 135 6.49 -5.02 0.00
CA GLY A 135 6.07 -6.21 0.74
C GLY A 135 5.87 -5.93 2.23
N GLU A 136 6.69 -5.05 2.81
CA GLU A 136 6.63 -4.69 4.23
C GLU A 136 5.78 -3.44 4.47
N ASN A 137 6.05 -2.38 3.71
CA ASN A 137 5.43 -1.07 3.92
C ASN A 137 4.04 -0.94 3.26
N GLY A 138 3.58 -1.99 2.58
CA GLY A 138 2.31 -2.03 1.88
C GLY A 138 1.28 -2.95 2.54
N GLN A 139 0.00 -2.65 2.32
CA GLN A 139 -1.12 -3.56 2.57
C GLN A 139 -2.11 -3.54 1.40
N THR A 140 -2.99 -4.54 1.33
CA THR A 140 -4.13 -4.57 0.39
C THR A 140 -5.47 -4.78 1.08
N ARG A 141 -5.44 -5.06 2.40
CA ARG A 141 -6.56 -5.64 3.16
C ARG A 141 -7.46 -4.64 3.84
N THR A 142 -7.06 -3.39 4.03
CA THR A 142 -7.89 -2.40 4.74
C THR A 142 -8.34 -1.29 3.81
N TRP A 143 -9.64 -1.00 3.82
CA TRP A 143 -10.20 0.22 3.27
C TRP A 143 -10.19 1.31 4.33
N ASN A 144 -9.63 2.47 3.98
CA ASN A 144 -9.66 3.66 4.83
C ASN A 144 -10.61 4.66 4.21
N LEU A 145 -11.67 5.02 4.94
CA LEU A 145 -12.67 5.99 4.50
C LEU A 145 -12.77 7.13 5.51
N MET A 146 -12.94 8.35 4.98
CA MET A 146 -13.45 9.49 5.74
C MET A 146 -14.87 9.74 5.27
N ILE A 147 -15.82 9.76 6.21
CA ILE A 147 -17.24 10.03 5.95
C ILE A 147 -17.56 11.35 6.62
N ASP A 148 -18.05 12.29 5.82
CA ASP A 148 -18.58 13.57 6.30
C ASP A 148 -20.07 13.42 6.58
N VAL A 149 -20.47 13.65 7.84
CA VAL A 149 -21.83 13.43 8.32
C VAL A 149 -22.41 14.74 8.85
N ILE A 150 -23.47 15.21 8.20
CA ILE A 150 -24.25 16.37 8.59
C ILE A 150 -25.54 15.86 9.25
N ALA A 151 -25.62 15.96 10.57
CA ALA A 151 -26.81 15.58 11.33
C ALA A 151 -27.67 16.81 11.60
N GLN A 152 -28.84 16.87 10.96
CA GLN A 152 -29.81 17.95 11.13
C GLN A 152 -31.00 17.49 11.98
N SER A 153 -31.42 18.35 12.90
CA SER A 153 -32.63 18.21 13.72
C SER A 153 -33.56 19.38 13.44
N GLY A 154 -34.87 19.16 13.53
CA GLY A 154 -35.85 20.15 13.12
C GLY A 154 -37.24 19.57 12.98
N ARG A 155 -38.11 20.26 12.23
CA ARG A 155 -39.53 19.88 12.10
C ARG A 155 -40.12 20.21 10.73
N TYR A 156 -41.24 19.57 10.44
CA TYR A 156 -42.08 19.96 9.31
C TYR A 156 -43.13 21.00 9.74
N PRO A 157 -43.39 22.03 8.92
CA PRO A 157 -44.52 22.92 9.14
C PRO A 157 -45.85 22.19 8.88
N PRO A 158 -46.97 22.66 9.45
CA PRO A 158 -48.29 22.08 9.18
C PRO A 158 -48.60 22.06 7.68
N GLY A 159 -49.06 20.91 7.17
CA GLY A 159 -49.39 20.73 5.74
C GLY A 159 -48.21 20.40 4.83
N ALA A 160 -47.01 20.19 5.37
CA ALA A 160 -45.87 19.71 4.58
C ALA A 160 -46.10 18.29 4.04
N ASN A 161 -45.82 18.10 2.74
CA ASN A 161 -45.99 16.81 2.03
C ASN A 161 -44.71 16.31 1.37
N ASN A 162 -43.56 16.95 1.62
CA ASN A 162 -42.27 16.53 1.07
C ASN A 162 -41.10 16.92 2.01
N LEU A 163 -39.92 16.33 1.76
CA LEU A 163 -38.70 16.54 2.54
C LEU A 163 -38.13 17.96 2.45
N ALA A 164 -38.31 18.66 1.32
CA ALA A 164 -37.78 20.01 1.13
C ALA A 164 -38.47 21.06 2.04
N ASN A 165 -39.61 20.71 2.65
CA ASN A 165 -40.29 21.53 3.64
C ASN A 165 -39.73 21.35 5.07
N PHE A 166 -38.71 20.50 5.28
CA PHE A 166 -38.10 20.33 6.59
C PHE A 166 -37.38 21.61 7.02
N ILE A 167 -37.76 22.15 8.18
CA ILE A 167 -37.14 23.32 8.78
C ILE A 167 -36.09 22.82 9.77
N VAL A 168 -34.82 23.10 9.50
CA VAL A 168 -33.68 22.77 10.37
C VAL A 168 -33.66 23.74 11.56
N GLU A 169 -33.63 23.19 12.76
CA GLU A 169 -33.56 23.93 14.03
C GLU A 169 -32.22 23.73 14.75
N GLY A 170 -31.48 22.67 14.41
CA GLY A 170 -30.12 22.43 14.87
C GLY A 170 -29.36 21.55 13.89
N GLU A 171 -28.07 21.80 13.76
CA GLU A 171 -27.16 21.06 12.88
C GLU A 171 -25.88 20.72 13.64
N GLN A 172 -25.34 19.53 13.40
CA GLN A 172 -24.07 19.08 13.94
C GLN A 172 -23.28 18.36 12.86
N HIS A 173 -22.00 18.69 12.73
CA HIS A 173 -21.08 18.04 11.80
C HIS A 173 -20.18 17.02 12.51
N TYR A 174 -19.97 15.88 11.85
CA TYR A 174 -19.05 14.85 12.30
C TYR A 174 -18.19 14.37 11.14
N TRP A 175 -16.89 14.24 11.40
CA TRP A 175 -15.98 13.49 10.54
C TRP A 175 -15.76 12.11 11.14
N VAL A 176 -16.11 11.08 10.38
CA VAL A 176 -15.93 9.69 10.77
C VAL A 176 -14.82 9.08 9.92
N HIS A 177 -13.71 8.77 10.57
CA HIS A 177 -12.63 7.98 9.97
C HIS A 177 -12.86 6.51 10.32
N VAL A 178 -12.95 5.66 9.31
CA VAL A 178 -13.19 4.23 9.50
C VAL A 178 -12.21 3.40 8.68
N ALA A 179 -11.65 2.39 9.32
CA ALA A 179 -10.79 1.37 8.71
C ALA A 179 -11.55 0.04 8.70
N ILE A 180 -11.78 -0.52 7.52
CA ILE A 180 -12.58 -1.75 7.33
C ILE A 180 -11.70 -2.82 6.71
N ASP A 181 -11.71 -4.03 7.27
CA ASP A 181 -11.11 -5.19 6.62
C ASP A 181 -11.91 -5.56 5.37
N ARG A 182 -11.23 -5.60 4.23
CA ARG A 182 -11.79 -5.91 2.92
C ARG A 182 -12.28 -7.36 2.82
N PHE A 183 -11.70 -8.29 3.57
CA PHE A 183 -12.09 -9.70 3.48
C PHE A 183 -13.28 -10.04 4.38
N THR A 184 -13.26 -9.59 5.63
CA THR A 184 -14.32 -9.91 6.61
C THR A 184 -15.44 -8.87 6.62
N GLY A 185 -15.18 -7.64 6.17
CA GLY A 185 -16.10 -6.50 6.32
C GLY A 185 -16.14 -5.93 7.73
N GLU A 186 -15.29 -6.41 8.64
CA GLU A 186 -15.24 -5.93 10.01
C GLU A 186 -14.59 -4.54 10.08
N VAL A 187 -15.12 -3.70 10.98
CA VAL A 187 -14.51 -2.41 11.31
C VAL A 187 -13.34 -2.68 12.25
N ILE A 188 -12.12 -2.46 11.74
CA ILE A 188 -10.88 -2.65 12.48
C ILE A 188 -10.62 -1.45 13.40
N ASP A 189 -10.90 -0.24 12.90
CA ASP A 189 -10.74 1.00 13.64
C ASP A 189 -11.79 2.03 13.24
N ARG A 190 -12.15 2.89 14.19
CA ARG A 190 -13.08 3.98 14.00
C ARG A 190 -12.74 5.15 14.92
N GLN A 191 -12.56 6.31 14.31
CA GLN A 191 -12.44 7.58 15.01
C GLN A 191 -13.56 8.52 14.56
N VAL A 192 -14.21 9.17 15.51
CA VAL A 192 -15.26 10.18 15.24
C VAL A 192 -14.81 11.49 15.83
N GLU A 193 -14.76 12.52 15.00
CA GLU A 193 -14.47 13.90 15.38
C GLU A 193 -15.72 14.76 15.21
N VAL A 194 -15.95 15.64 16.19
CA VAL A 194 -16.97 16.68 16.09
C VAL A 194 -16.33 17.89 15.44
N VAL A 195 -16.91 18.36 14.34
CA VAL A 195 -16.44 19.59 13.70
C VAL A 195 -17.03 20.76 14.48
N ASN A 196 -16.15 21.60 15.01
CA ASN A 196 -16.54 22.86 15.64
C ASN A 196 -16.09 24.00 14.73
N GLU A 197 -17.03 24.85 14.30
CA GLU A 197 -16.77 26.09 13.56
C GLU A 197 -16.69 27.31 14.50
#